data_AF-A0A8S3VNM9-F1
#
_entry.id   AF-A0A8S3VNM9-F1
#
_cell.length_a   1.000
_cell.length_b   1.000
_cell.length_c   1.000
_cell.angle_alpha   90.00
_cell.angle_beta   90.00
_cell.angle_gamma   90.00
#
_symmetry.space_group_name_H-M   'P 1'
#
loop_
_entity.id
_entity.type
_entity.pdbx_description
1 polymer ?
#
loop_
_entity_poly.entity_id
_entity_poly.type
_entity_poly.pdbx_seq_one_letter_code
_entity_poly.pdbx_strand_id
1 'polypeptide(L)'
;MNVFNGTVTFLDTKPVTCLQTDACLHGGAGYYEGDFFYVNWDTDLPNFKNYHINIKETMSIVLSAMRWGHLWTNKRVVVSTDNMTTKCIINKGSSRNKTLMTQLRELFWLSAIHNFDIRAKFISGRNNVIADAASRLHEPGQLSRLYDKLVSHLFYIPFTTIELLNHISFDFFNSRWRNHGNANVGEQCGSLEKQGVG
;
A
#
# COMPACT_ATOMS: atom_id res chain seq x y z
N MET A 1 -7.63 24.39 1.34
CA MET A 1 -8.58 23.27 1.51
C MET A 1 -9.56 23.32 0.34
N ASN A 2 -9.60 22.29 -0.49
CA ASN A 2 -10.64 22.17 -1.52
C ASN A 2 -11.92 21.72 -0.82
N VAL A 3 -12.91 22.61 -0.76
CA VAL A 3 -14.22 22.35 -0.14
C VAL A 3 -15.14 21.78 -1.22
N PHE A 4 -15.84 20.68 -0.92
CA PHE A 4 -16.87 20.13 -1.81
C PHE A 4 -17.98 21.17 -2.00
N ASN A 5 -18.24 21.57 -3.25
CA ASN A 5 -19.15 22.67 -3.59
C ASN A 5 -20.60 22.21 -3.83
N GLY A 6 -20.95 20.96 -3.50
CA GLY A 6 -22.30 20.43 -3.69
C GLY A 6 -22.64 20.03 -5.14
N THR A 7 -21.70 20.13 -6.08
CA THR A 7 -21.94 19.79 -7.50
C THR A 7 -21.26 18.47 -7.84
N VAL A 8 -22.00 17.54 -8.45
CA VAL A 8 -21.53 16.23 -8.89
C VAL A 8 -21.72 16.15 -10.40
N THR A 9 -20.64 15.94 -11.15
CA THR A 9 -20.72 15.62 -12.58
C THR A 9 -21.00 14.13 -12.74
N PHE A 10 -21.76 13.75 -13.79
CA PHE A 10 -21.98 12.35 -14.13
C PHE A 10 -20.66 11.62 -14.34
N LEU A 11 -20.61 10.38 -13.87
CA LEU A 11 -19.41 9.54 -13.98
C LEU A 11 -19.26 9.01 -15.39
N ASP A 12 -18.02 8.89 -15.86
CA ASP A 12 -17.68 8.11 -17.03
C ASP A 12 -18.17 6.66 -16.85
N THR A 13 -18.67 6.09 -17.94
CA THR A 13 -19.17 4.72 -18.01
C THR A 13 -18.06 3.69 -17.97
N LYS A 14 -16.82 4.05 -18.33
CA LYS A 14 -15.66 3.15 -18.28
C LYS A 14 -15.01 3.16 -16.90
N PRO A 15 -15.04 2.05 -16.15
CA PRO A 15 -14.42 2.00 -14.84
C PRO A 15 -12.89 1.93 -14.93
N VAL A 16 -12.22 2.58 -14.00
CA VAL A 16 -10.81 2.37 -13.66
C VAL A 16 -10.70 1.02 -12.94
N THR A 17 -9.89 0.10 -13.44
CA THR A 17 -9.82 -1.30 -12.93
C THR A 17 -8.43 -1.76 -12.50
N CYS A 18 -7.42 -0.91 -12.67
CA CYS A 18 -6.01 -1.20 -12.36
C CYS A 18 -5.62 -0.93 -10.91
N LEU A 19 -6.56 -0.53 -10.04
CA LEU A 19 -6.29 -0.36 -8.62
C LEU A 19 -6.28 -1.72 -7.91
N GLN A 20 -5.17 -2.05 -7.28
CA GLN A 20 -4.99 -3.25 -6.46
C GLN A 20 -4.54 -2.84 -5.06
N THR A 21 -5.09 -3.47 -4.02
CA THR A 21 -4.67 -3.24 -2.64
C THR A 21 -4.50 -4.55 -1.91
N ASP A 22 -3.60 -4.55 -0.94
CA ASP A 22 -3.36 -5.69 -0.06
C ASP A 22 -2.81 -5.21 1.28
N ALA A 23 -3.08 -5.94 2.34
CA ALA A 23 -2.43 -5.75 3.62
C ALA A 23 -1.99 -7.08 4.24
N CYS A 24 -0.87 -7.04 4.95
CA CYS A 24 -0.42 -8.11 5.82
C CYS A 24 -0.33 -7.61 7.27
N LEU A 25 0.23 -8.43 8.15
CA LEU A 25 0.35 -8.11 9.57
C LEU A 25 1.20 -6.86 9.83
N HIS A 26 2.28 -6.65 9.05
CA HIS A 26 3.26 -5.58 9.28
C HIS A 26 3.24 -4.48 8.21
N GLY A 27 2.56 -4.69 7.09
CA GLY A 27 2.51 -3.69 6.03
C GLY A 27 1.23 -3.67 5.23
N GLY A 28 1.02 -2.56 4.52
CA GLY A 28 -0.07 -2.34 3.58
C GLY A 28 0.47 -1.74 2.31
N ALA A 29 -0.25 -1.95 1.21
CA ALA A 29 0.13 -1.41 -0.07
C ALA A 29 -1.08 -1.17 -0.97
N GLY A 30 -0.86 -0.28 -1.93
CA GLY A 30 -1.70 -0.09 -3.09
C GLY A 30 -0.84 -0.01 -4.34
N TYR A 31 -1.41 -0.40 -5.48
CA TYR A 31 -0.84 -0.26 -6.81
C TYR A 31 -1.88 0.33 -7.76
N TYR A 32 -1.48 1.31 -8.56
CA TYR A 32 -2.32 1.98 -9.54
C TYR A 32 -1.48 2.51 -10.72
N GLU A 33 -1.77 2.05 -11.93
CA GLU A 33 -1.16 2.54 -13.20
C GLU A 33 0.37 2.71 -13.17
N GLY A 34 1.08 1.73 -12.60
CA GLY A 34 2.54 1.74 -12.54
C GLY A 34 3.13 2.44 -11.32
N ASP A 35 2.31 3.16 -10.55
CA ASP A 35 2.67 3.71 -9.25
C ASP A 35 2.23 2.75 -8.13
N PHE A 36 2.96 2.74 -7.01
CA PHE A 36 2.59 1.99 -5.82
C PHE A 36 2.94 2.77 -4.55
N PHE A 37 2.46 2.30 -3.41
CA PHE A 37 2.99 2.73 -2.13
C PHE A 37 3.15 1.52 -1.21
N TYR A 38 4.05 1.67 -0.24
CA TYR A 38 4.16 0.77 0.90
C TYR A 38 4.04 1.57 2.18
N VAL A 39 3.33 1.01 3.15
CA VAL A 39 3.26 1.54 4.51
C VAL A 39 3.55 0.42 5.49
N ASN A 40 4.43 0.69 6.45
CA ASN A 40 4.72 -0.22 7.54
C ASN A 40 3.89 0.14 8.78
N TRP A 41 3.12 -0.82 9.30
CA TRP A 41 2.23 -0.59 10.45
C TRP A 41 2.96 -0.44 11.79
N ASP A 42 4.24 -0.82 11.87
CA ASP A 42 5.06 -0.66 13.06
C ASP A 42 5.77 0.69 13.09
N THR A 43 6.30 1.15 11.95
CA THR A 43 7.11 2.38 11.88
C THR A 43 6.31 3.59 11.41
N ASP A 44 5.49 3.45 10.38
CA ASP A 44 4.89 4.61 9.68
C ASP A 44 3.52 4.97 10.28
N LEU A 45 2.75 3.94 10.65
CA LEU A 45 1.42 4.08 11.26
C LEU A 45 1.28 3.15 12.48
N PRO A 46 2.04 3.37 13.57
CA PRO A 46 2.10 2.48 14.74
C PRO A 46 0.73 2.23 15.40
N ASN A 47 -0.20 3.18 15.29
CA ASN A 47 -1.58 3.02 15.77
C ASN A 47 -2.31 1.84 15.10
N PHE A 48 -1.87 1.42 13.91
CA PHE A 48 -2.44 0.31 13.17
C PHE A 48 -1.82 -1.04 13.48
N LYS A 49 -0.68 -1.09 14.18
CA LYS A 49 0.07 -2.32 14.50
C LYS A 49 -0.83 -3.45 15.01
N ASN A 50 -1.66 -3.16 16.01
CA ASN A 50 -2.49 -4.14 16.70
C ASN A 50 -3.91 -4.25 16.15
N TYR A 51 -4.24 -3.54 15.06
CA TYR A 51 -5.56 -3.67 14.45
C TYR A 51 -5.71 -4.96 13.65
N HIS A 52 -6.95 -5.44 13.62
CA HIS A 52 -7.36 -6.60 12.83
C HIS A 52 -7.10 -6.38 11.33
N ILE A 53 -6.80 -7.46 10.60
CA ILE A 53 -6.44 -7.40 9.19
C ILE A 53 -7.45 -6.64 8.32
N ASN A 54 -8.75 -6.84 8.54
CA ASN A 54 -9.81 -6.11 7.83
C ASN A 54 -9.71 -4.57 7.96
N ILE A 55 -9.20 -4.05 9.08
CA ILE A 55 -8.98 -2.60 9.27
C ILE A 55 -7.77 -2.15 8.45
N LYS A 56 -6.70 -2.95 8.40
CA LYS A 56 -5.49 -2.66 7.62
C LYS A 56 -5.75 -2.72 6.12
N GLU A 57 -6.52 -3.71 5.67
CA GLU A 57 -7.03 -3.83 4.30
C GLU A 57 -7.86 -2.61 3.90
N THR A 58 -8.85 -2.23 4.73
CA THR A 58 -9.68 -1.05 4.49
C THR A 58 -8.83 0.23 4.49
N MET A 59 -7.82 0.32 5.38
CA MET A 59 -6.89 1.45 5.42
C MET A 59 -6.09 1.58 4.13
N SER A 60 -5.65 0.46 3.56
CA SER A 60 -4.87 0.46 2.31
C SER A 60 -5.68 1.04 1.15
N ILE A 61 -7.00 0.83 1.13
CA ILE A 61 -7.92 1.47 0.17
C ILE A 61 -8.05 2.98 0.44
N VAL A 62 -8.16 3.39 1.70
CA VAL A 62 -8.20 4.83 2.07
C VAL A 62 -6.90 5.53 1.66
N LEU A 63 -5.74 4.94 1.95
CA LEU A 63 -4.43 5.47 1.55
C LEU A 63 -4.30 5.57 0.03
N SER A 64 -4.83 4.59 -0.70
CA SER A 64 -4.92 4.65 -2.17
C SER A 64 -5.74 5.85 -2.64
N ALA A 65 -6.89 6.10 -2.02
CA ALA A 65 -7.72 7.26 -2.35
C ALA A 65 -7.08 8.60 -1.95
N MET A 66 -6.34 8.65 -0.85
CA MET A 66 -5.56 9.85 -0.47
C MET A 66 -4.48 10.14 -1.51
N ARG A 67 -3.81 9.10 -2.02
CA ARG A 67 -2.73 9.24 -2.99
C ARG A 67 -3.23 9.57 -4.40
N TRP A 68 -4.24 8.85 -4.88
CA TRP A 68 -4.65 8.90 -6.29
C TRP A 68 -6.07 9.40 -6.52
N GLY A 69 -6.84 9.75 -5.48
CA GLY A 69 -8.23 10.18 -5.61
C GLY A 69 -8.42 11.33 -6.59
N HIS A 70 -7.47 12.27 -6.63
CA HIS A 70 -7.45 13.39 -7.56
C HIS A 70 -7.30 12.99 -9.05
N LEU A 71 -6.81 11.79 -9.35
CA LEU A 71 -6.68 11.24 -10.72
C LEU A 71 -7.96 10.52 -11.19
N TRP A 72 -8.89 10.28 -10.26
CA TRP A 72 -10.13 9.54 -10.48
C TRP A 72 -11.34 10.45 -10.69
N THR A 73 -11.14 11.74 -10.90
CA THR A 73 -12.25 12.69 -11.05
C THR A 73 -13.20 12.30 -12.16
N ASN A 74 -14.49 12.25 -11.79
CA ASN A 74 -15.62 11.82 -12.61
C ASN A 74 -15.52 10.36 -13.08
N LYS A 75 -14.77 9.50 -12.38
CA LYS A 75 -14.62 8.08 -12.74
C LYS A 75 -15.24 7.17 -11.67
N ARG A 76 -15.64 5.99 -12.13
CA ARG A 76 -15.84 4.84 -11.25
C ARG A 76 -14.54 4.07 -11.11
N VAL A 77 -14.13 3.80 -9.88
CA VAL A 77 -12.92 3.06 -9.53
C VAL A 77 -13.31 1.70 -8.98
N VAL A 78 -12.73 0.65 -9.54
CA VAL A 78 -12.88 -0.73 -9.07
C VAL A 78 -11.57 -1.15 -8.42
N VAL A 79 -11.55 -1.21 -7.09
CA VAL A 79 -10.43 -1.74 -6.32
C VAL A 79 -10.48 -3.27 -6.29
N SER A 80 -9.38 -3.91 -6.68
CA SER A 80 -9.19 -5.34 -6.55
C SER A 80 -8.55 -5.64 -5.19
N THR A 81 -9.19 -6.52 -4.42
CA THR A 81 -8.73 -7.02 -3.12
C THR A 81 -8.96 -8.53 -3.04
N ASP A 82 -8.11 -9.26 -2.34
CA ASP A 82 -8.33 -10.68 -2.06
C ASP A 82 -9.02 -10.93 -0.71
N ASN A 83 -9.48 -9.87 -0.04
CA ASN A 83 -10.25 -9.96 1.19
C ASN A 83 -11.75 -9.75 0.92
N MET A 84 -12.51 -10.85 1.02
CA MET A 84 -13.96 -10.83 0.82
C MET A 84 -14.68 -9.92 1.83
N THR A 85 -14.19 -9.84 3.06
CA THR A 85 -14.76 -8.96 4.09
C THR A 85 -14.55 -7.49 3.73
N THR A 86 -13.35 -7.11 3.30
CA THR A 86 -13.06 -5.76 2.80
C THR A 86 -13.95 -5.41 1.62
N LYS A 87 -14.09 -6.31 0.64
CA LYS A 87 -15.01 -6.13 -0.50
C LYS A 87 -16.44 -5.81 -0.03
N CYS A 88 -16.97 -6.59 0.92
CA CYS A 88 -18.30 -6.38 1.46
C CYS A 88 -18.43 -5.05 2.22
N ILE A 89 -17.42 -4.68 3.03
CA ILE A 89 -17.40 -3.43 3.79
C ILE A 89 -17.43 -2.21 2.85
N ILE A 90 -16.57 -2.19 1.82
CA ILE A 90 -16.48 -1.08 0.86
C ILE A 90 -17.78 -0.95 0.07
N ASN A 91 -18.28 -2.04 -0.50
CA ASN A 91 -19.49 -1.98 -1.32
C ASN A 91 -20.76 -1.65 -0.53
N LYS A 92 -20.79 -1.98 0.76
CA LYS A 92 -21.89 -1.63 1.66
C LYS A 92 -21.77 -0.17 2.15
N GLY A 93 -20.57 0.38 2.21
CA GLY A 93 -20.30 1.72 2.75
C GLY A 93 -20.61 1.87 4.25
N SER A 94 -20.74 0.76 4.99
CA SER A 94 -21.03 0.80 6.43
C SER A 94 -20.52 -0.43 7.20
N SER A 95 -20.24 -0.24 8.48
CA SER A 95 -19.76 -1.25 9.44
C SER A 95 -20.26 -0.95 10.85
N ARG A 96 -20.36 -1.98 11.70
CA ARG A 96 -20.62 -1.78 13.15
C ARG A 96 -19.35 -1.43 13.93
N ASN A 97 -18.19 -1.74 13.38
CA ASN A 97 -16.92 -1.41 13.99
C ASN A 97 -16.62 0.08 13.79
N LYS A 98 -16.40 0.81 14.89
CA LYS A 98 -16.19 2.26 14.89
C LYS A 98 -14.96 2.68 14.06
N THR A 99 -13.86 1.93 14.14
CA THR A 99 -12.64 2.20 13.38
C THR A 99 -12.87 2.06 11.88
N LEU A 100 -13.51 0.97 11.44
CA LEU A 100 -13.89 0.79 10.03
C LEU A 100 -14.84 1.91 9.55
N MET A 101 -15.79 2.33 10.38
CA MET A 101 -16.68 3.45 10.03
C MET A 101 -15.94 4.77 9.89
N THR A 102 -14.93 5.05 10.71
CA THR A 102 -14.09 6.24 10.55
C THR A 102 -13.35 6.21 9.21
N GLN A 103 -12.77 5.07 8.83
CA GLN A 103 -12.10 4.90 7.54
C GLN A 103 -13.05 5.03 6.35
N LEU A 104 -14.27 4.48 6.46
CA LEU A 104 -15.29 4.61 5.42
C LEU A 104 -15.77 6.05 5.26
N ARG A 105 -15.86 6.82 6.34
CA ARG A 105 -16.18 8.25 6.27
C ARG A 105 -15.07 9.04 5.59
N GLU A 106 -13.82 8.73 5.90
CA GLU A 106 -12.68 9.35 5.22
C GLU A 106 -12.71 9.05 3.72
N LEU A 107 -12.94 7.79 3.35
CA LEU A 107 -13.08 7.39 1.95
C LEU A 107 -14.23 8.12 1.25
N PHE A 108 -15.37 8.29 1.92
CA PHE A 108 -16.51 9.04 1.41
C PHE A 108 -16.17 10.52 1.19
N TRP A 109 -15.43 11.16 2.10
CA TRP A 109 -15.03 12.55 1.93
C TRP A 109 -14.08 12.72 0.76
N LEU A 110 -13.10 11.81 0.61
CA LEU A 110 -12.20 11.80 -0.55
C LEU A 110 -12.99 11.62 -1.85
N SER A 111 -13.97 10.72 -1.86
CA SER A 111 -14.81 10.46 -3.04
C SER A 111 -15.67 11.67 -3.40
N ALA A 112 -16.19 12.39 -2.41
CA ALA A 112 -16.95 13.62 -2.62
C ALA A 112 -16.05 14.76 -3.13
N ILE A 113 -14.89 14.99 -2.49
CA ILE A 113 -13.95 16.07 -2.84
C ILE A 113 -13.44 15.91 -4.28
N HIS A 114 -13.11 14.68 -4.68
CA HIS A 114 -12.55 14.41 -6.00
C HIS A 114 -13.60 13.95 -7.03
N ASN A 115 -14.87 13.82 -6.63
CA ASN A 115 -15.98 13.33 -7.42
C ASN A 115 -15.72 11.98 -8.11
N PHE A 116 -15.41 10.94 -7.33
CA PHE A 116 -15.31 9.56 -7.82
C PHE A 116 -16.29 8.61 -7.11
N ASP A 117 -16.64 7.49 -7.75
CA ASP A 117 -17.32 6.35 -7.10
C ASP A 117 -16.32 5.22 -6.94
N ILE A 118 -16.31 4.54 -5.79
CA ILE A 118 -15.40 3.41 -5.55
C ILE A 118 -16.17 2.14 -5.21
N ARG A 119 -15.79 1.05 -5.86
CA ARG A 119 -16.36 -0.30 -5.67
C ARG A 119 -15.25 -1.31 -5.51
N ALA A 120 -15.48 -2.32 -4.68
CA ALA A 120 -14.53 -3.38 -4.48
C ALA A 120 -14.92 -4.66 -5.23
N LYS A 121 -13.93 -5.28 -5.87
CA LYS A 121 -14.03 -6.59 -6.52
C LYS A 121 -13.09 -7.55 -5.82
N PHE A 122 -13.62 -8.73 -5.49
CA PHE A 122 -12.78 -9.81 -5.00
C PHE A 122 -11.99 -10.43 -6.16
N ILE A 123 -10.69 -10.62 -5.96
CA ILE A 123 -9.83 -11.43 -6.81
C ILE A 123 -9.12 -12.48 -5.93
N SER A 124 -8.68 -13.60 -6.51
CA SER A 124 -7.85 -14.54 -5.76
C SER A 124 -6.48 -13.91 -5.48
N GLY A 125 -5.85 -14.24 -4.35
CA GLY A 125 -4.50 -13.75 -4.02
C GLY A 125 -3.45 -14.10 -5.10
N ARG A 126 -3.65 -15.21 -5.83
CA ARG A 126 -2.83 -15.57 -7.00
C ARG A 126 -2.85 -14.54 -8.13
N ASN A 127 -3.91 -13.73 -8.19
CA ASN A 127 -4.07 -12.65 -9.16
C ASN A 127 -3.73 -11.28 -8.57
N ASN A 128 -3.57 -11.16 -7.24
CA ASN A 128 -3.26 -9.91 -6.53
C ASN A 128 -1.73 -9.74 -6.30
N VAL A 129 -0.91 -10.23 -7.24
CA VAL A 129 0.51 -10.50 -6.99
C VAL A 129 1.33 -9.24 -6.74
N ILE A 130 0.99 -8.12 -7.40
CA ILE A 130 1.72 -6.85 -7.23
C ILE A 130 1.44 -6.28 -5.84
N ALA A 131 0.17 -6.16 -5.45
CA ALA A 131 -0.19 -5.64 -4.15
C ALA A 131 0.29 -6.55 -3.00
N ASP A 132 0.23 -7.88 -3.14
CA ASP A 132 0.78 -8.83 -2.14
C ASP A 132 2.31 -8.70 -1.98
N ALA A 133 3.05 -8.56 -3.09
CA ALA A 133 4.49 -8.32 -3.00
C ALA A 133 4.80 -6.96 -2.35
N ALA A 134 4.05 -5.92 -2.72
CA ALA A 134 4.23 -4.58 -2.19
C ALA A 134 3.85 -4.48 -0.69
N SER A 135 2.80 -5.15 -0.22
CA SER A 135 2.38 -5.12 1.19
C SER A 135 3.41 -5.79 2.12
N ARG A 136 4.32 -6.58 1.55
CA ARG A 136 5.34 -7.37 2.24
C ARG A 136 6.76 -6.87 2.02
N LEU A 137 7.01 -5.61 1.64
CA LEU A 137 8.39 -5.12 1.42
C LEU A 137 9.33 -5.23 2.65
N HIS A 138 8.77 -5.44 3.85
CA HIS A 138 9.51 -5.81 5.06
C HIS A 138 9.96 -7.28 5.12
N GLU A 139 9.63 -8.13 4.17
CA GLU A 139 10.15 -9.49 4.07
C GLU A 139 11.29 -9.55 3.03
N PRO A 140 12.33 -10.38 3.24
CA PRO A 140 13.38 -10.58 2.25
C PRO A 140 12.81 -11.06 0.90
N GLY A 141 13.39 -10.59 -0.21
CA GLY A 141 13.02 -11.02 -1.57
C GLY A 141 11.77 -10.36 -2.16
N GLN A 142 10.91 -9.74 -1.35
CA GLN A 142 9.66 -9.12 -1.85
C GLN A 142 9.92 -7.91 -2.75
N LEU A 143 10.99 -7.15 -2.52
CA LEU A 143 11.38 -6.06 -3.41
C LEU A 143 11.74 -6.57 -4.82
N SER A 144 12.50 -7.66 -4.92
CA SER A 144 12.83 -8.29 -6.20
C SER A 144 11.56 -8.82 -6.87
N ARG A 145 10.71 -9.50 -6.11
CA ARG A 145 9.42 -10.02 -6.61
C ARG A 145 8.52 -8.89 -7.12
N LEU A 146 8.45 -7.77 -6.42
CA LEU A 146 7.69 -6.60 -6.86
C LEU A 146 8.26 -6.05 -8.17
N TYR A 147 9.57 -5.85 -8.24
CA TYR A 147 10.25 -5.37 -9.43
C TYR A 147 9.97 -6.26 -10.66
N ASP A 148 10.13 -7.57 -10.52
CA ASP A 148 9.88 -8.54 -11.59
C ASP A 148 8.44 -8.43 -12.12
N LYS A 149 7.48 -8.18 -11.23
CA LYS A 149 6.07 -8.05 -11.60
C LYS A 149 5.74 -6.68 -12.21
N LEU A 150 6.36 -5.61 -11.75
CA LEU A 150 6.19 -4.29 -12.34
C LEU A 150 6.76 -4.26 -13.76
N VAL A 151 7.99 -4.76 -13.96
CA VAL A 151 8.64 -4.81 -15.29
C VAL A 151 7.86 -5.70 -16.26
N SER A 152 7.28 -6.81 -15.79
CA SER A 152 6.45 -7.66 -16.67
C SER A 152 5.10 -7.03 -17.05
N HIS A 153 4.59 -6.08 -16.26
CA HIS A 153 3.29 -5.43 -16.50
C HIS A 153 3.42 -4.07 -17.19
N LEU A 154 4.57 -3.40 -17.07
CA LEU A 154 4.84 -2.09 -17.64
C LEU A 154 5.82 -2.26 -18.80
N PHE A 155 5.31 -2.30 -20.03
CA PHE A 155 6.15 -2.27 -21.22
C PHE A 155 7.03 -0.99 -21.21
N TYR A 156 8.33 -1.15 -20.93
CA TYR A 156 9.40 -0.18 -21.16
C TYR A 156 9.43 1.12 -20.32
N ILE A 157 9.26 1.04 -18.99
CA ILE A 157 9.78 2.11 -18.11
C ILE A 157 10.86 1.50 -17.21
N PRO A 158 12.14 1.88 -17.35
CA PRO A 158 13.18 1.43 -16.44
C PRO A 158 12.95 2.13 -15.10
N PHE A 159 12.19 1.51 -14.20
CA PHE A 159 12.21 1.91 -12.80
C PHE A 159 13.62 1.66 -12.28
N THR A 160 14.34 2.73 -11.96
CA THR A 160 15.58 2.60 -11.20
C THR A 160 15.24 2.13 -9.79
N THR A 161 16.14 1.39 -9.13
CA THR A 161 15.93 0.97 -7.73
C THR A 161 15.66 2.17 -6.81
N ILE A 162 16.20 3.35 -7.14
CA ILE A 162 15.99 4.60 -6.40
C ILE A 162 14.52 5.05 -6.48
N GLU A 163 13.89 4.95 -7.65
CA GLU A 163 12.47 5.31 -7.82
C GLU A 163 11.56 4.36 -7.04
N LEU A 164 11.86 3.05 -7.00
CA LEU A 164 11.12 2.09 -6.16
C LEU A 164 11.21 2.44 -4.67
N LEU A 165 12.38 2.89 -4.20
CA LEU A 165 12.60 3.23 -2.80
C LEU A 165 11.92 4.53 -2.38
N ASN A 166 11.59 5.44 -3.31
CA ASN A 166 10.85 6.67 -2.99
C ASN A 166 9.43 6.42 -2.47
N HIS A 167 8.91 5.21 -2.67
CA HIS A 167 7.59 4.78 -2.18
C HIS A 167 7.64 4.17 -0.77
N ILE A 168 8.80 4.21 -0.14
CA ILE A 168 9.09 3.69 1.20
C ILE A 168 9.47 4.87 2.11
N SER A 169 8.93 4.89 3.34
CA SER A 169 9.26 5.95 4.29
C SER A 169 10.74 5.93 4.69
N PHE A 170 11.29 7.10 5.02
CA PHE A 170 12.66 7.20 5.54
C PHE A 170 12.84 6.44 6.86
N ASP A 171 11.83 6.44 7.72
CA ASP A 171 11.86 5.74 9.02
C ASP A 171 11.95 4.22 8.84
N PHE A 172 11.18 3.66 7.91
CA PHE A 172 11.28 2.25 7.57
C PHE A 172 12.62 1.94 6.89
N PHE A 173 13.07 2.77 5.94
CA PHE A 173 14.36 2.59 5.29
C PHE A 173 15.51 2.54 6.30
N ASN A 174 15.53 3.45 7.28
CA ASN A 174 16.55 3.47 8.33
C ASN A 174 16.46 2.27 9.27
N SER A 175 15.26 1.90 9.73
CA SER A 175 15.10 0.79 10.67
C SER A 175 15.60 -0.53 10.09
N ARG A 176 15.45 -0.72 8.77
CA ARG A 176 15.78 -1.96 8.06
C ARG A 176 17.15 -1.92 7.37
N TRP A 177 17.47 -0.93 6.54
CA TRP A 177 18.69 -0.95 5.72
C TRP A 177 19.92 -0.35 6.40
N ARG A 178 19.78 0.63 7.30
CA ARG A 178 20.95 1.15 8.04
C ARG A 178 21.40 0.23 9.17
N ASN A 179 20.47 -0.39 9.90
CA ASN A 179 20.83 -1.25 11.03
C ASN A 179 21.48 -2.58 10.59
N HIS A 180 21.09 -3.14 9.44
CA HIS A 180 21.78 -4.30 8.86
C HIS A 180 23.19 -3.98 8.33
N GLY A 181 23.44 -2.73 7.90
CA GLY A 181 24.79 -2.27 7.54
C GLY A 181 25.77 -2.26 8.72
N ASN A 182 25.28 -1.98 9.94
CA ASN A 182 26.09 -2.02 11.16
C ASN A 182 26.21 -3.43 11.77
N ALA A 183 25.22 -4.31 11.56
CA ALA A 183 25.28 -5.70 12.05
C ALA A 183 26.40 -6.51 11.37
N ASN A 184 26.66 -6.25 10.07
CA ASN A 184 27.71 -6.96 9.32
C ASN A 184 29.13 -6.40 9.55
N VAL A 185 29.27 -5.23 10.15
CA VAL A 185 30.59 -4.64 10.49
C VAL A 185 31.05 -5.07 11.89
N GLY A 186 30.11 -5.42 12.78
CA GLY A 186 30.43 -5.88 14.14
C GLY A 186 30.98 -7.30 14.23
N GLU A 187 30.65 -8.19 13.29
CA GLU A 187 31.13 -9.58 13.31
C GLU A 187 32.51 -9.77 12.66
N GLN A 188 32.96 -8.87 11.78
CA GLN A 188 34.31 -8.96 11.18
C GLN A 188 35.42 -8.36 12.06
N CYS A 189 35.08 -7.54 13.06
CA CYS A 189 36.07 -6.92 13.95
C CYS A 189 36.43 -7.78 15.18
N GLY A 190 35.76 -8.92 15.39
CA GLY A 190 35.95 -9.79 16.57
C GLY A 190 36.90 -10.98 16.38
N SER A 191 37.38 -11.26 15.16
CA SER A 191 38.14 -12.48 14.85
C SER A 191 39.64 -12.28 14.58
N LEU A 192 40.18 -11.07 14.78
CA LEU A 192 41.60 -10.78 14.53
C LEU A 192 42.46 -10.48 15.78
N GLU A 193 41.91 -10.50 16.99
CA GLU A 193 42.67 -10.19 18.22
C GLU A 193 43.12 -11.39 19.08
N LYS A 194 43.10 -12.62 18.55
CA LYS A 194 43.65 -13.79 19.28
C LYS A 194 44.64 -14.63 18.49
N GLN A 195 45.63 -14.00 17.86
CA GLN A 195 46.90 -14.66 17.55
C GLN A 195 48.05 -13.67 17.69
N GLY A 196 48.81 -13.81 18.79
CA GLY A 196 50.16 -13.25 18.89
C GLY A 196 50.42 -12.40 20.12
N VAL A 197 50.75 -13.05 21.25
CA VAL A 197 51.84 -12.61 22.13
C VAL A 197 52.47 -13.88 22.69
N GLY A 198 53.76 -14.07 22.40
CA GLY A 198 54.60 -15.11 23.00
C GLY A 198 55.18 -14.67 24.34
#